data_AF-A0A4T0QEE2-F1
#
_entry.id   AF-A0A4T0QEE2-F1
#
_cell.length_a   1.000
_cell.length_b   1.000
_cell.length_c   1.000
_cell.angle_alpha   90.00
_cell.angle_beta   90.00
_cell.angle_gamma   90.00
#
_symmetry.space_group_name_H-M   'P 1'
#
loop_
_entity.id
_entity.type
_entity.pdbx_description
1 polymer ?
#
loop_
_entity_poly.entity_id
_entity_poly.type
_entity_poly.pdbx_seq_one_letter_code
_entity_poly.pdbx_strand_id
1 'polypeptide(L)'
;MKDLLFTGEDQPAYFVHYKGWKQTWDEWVPESRMHKNTPENRQKQKSLKESIMKKKQPPSSTQSAGAGAQRNKPKSGGQPENSRKRGRETEEFTQESFKRPEIRLIIPDELKVLLVDDWEFVTKNNQLVPLPRTPSVKQLLLSYREHVESKITNDTQKAKKKALVEEVTNGLEVYFNRAIASNLLYRFERPQFVQIKKEADERPDNHEHKQLSALYGTEHFLRLIANRGQFTAAATSATKSNGVPAAVHGLNFARTYGSADHHHEGRSDAPARFAVASNFSTTKTVFNSPAPSRKFSTSSKALDTTQVPDFSPYRSKNTGSNKAFSYFMVGSMGLLASAGAKATVTDILSNLSASADVLALAKAEVDISAIPEGKNVTIKWRGKPVFIRHRTASEIEEADKVEMSDLRDPQKDADRFEQREWLVMLGVCTHLGCVPIGEAGDFGGWYCPCHGSHYDISGRARKGPAPTNLEHD
;
A
#
# COMPACT_ATOMS: atom_id res chain seq x y z
N MET A 1 15.82 20.71 -41.52
CA MET A 1 14.85 21.77 -41.88
C MET A 1 13.62 21.54 -41.02
N LYS A 2 13.38 22.44 -40.05
CA LYS A 2 12.17 22.65 -39.19
C LYS A 2 11.78 21.44 -38.31
N ASP A 3 11.74 21.55 -36.98
CA ASP A 3 10.83 22.42 -36.25
C ASP A 3 11.49 23.16 -35.07
N LEU A 4 11.45 24.49 -35.15
CA LEU A 4 11.74 25.44 -34.09
C LEU A 4 10.40 25.81 -33.45
N LEU A 5 10.18 25.41 -32.19
CA LEU A 5 9.11 25.98 -31.36
C LEU A 5 9.72 27.03 -30.44
N PHE A 6 9.38 28.28 -30.75
CA PHE A 6 9.82 29.51 -30.10
C PHE A 6 9.33 29.60 -28.66
N THR A 7 10.27 29.74 -27.72
CA THR A 7 10.03 30.36 -26.41
C THR A 7 10.70 31.72 -26.39
N GLY A 8 9.94 32.79 -26.65
CA GLY A 8 10.07 34.15 -26.09
C GLY A 8 11.38 34.96 -26.13
N GLU A 9 12.57 34.38 -26.29
CA GLU A 9 13.86 35.08 -26.37
C GLU A 9 14.77 34.31 -27.33
N ASP A 10 15.37 35.02 -28.27
CA ASP A 10 16.12 34.50 -29.44
C ASP A 10 17.52 33.99 -29.03
N GLN A 11 17.60 33.11 -28.02
CA GLN A 11 18.85 32.54 -27.53
C GLN A 11 19.00 31.06 -27.93
N PRO A 12 20.19 30.62 -28.38
CA PRO A 12 20.43 29.22 -28.72
C PRO A 12 20.27 28.34 -27.46
N ALA A 13 19.31 27.42 -27.50
CA ALA A 13 19.11 26.39 -26.49
C ALA A 13 19.78 25.08 -26.93
N TYR A 14 20.36 24.37 -25.96
CA TYR A 14 21.11 23.14 -26.18
C TYR A 14 20.47 22.00 -25.41
N PHE A 15 20.32 20.84 -26.05
CA PHE A 15 19.80 19.63 -25.40
C PHE A 15 20.92 18.95 -24.62
N VAL A 16 20.80 18.87 -23.29
CA VAL A 16 21.85 18.37 -22.41
C VAL A 16 21.42 17.08 -21.73
N HIS A 17 22.23 16.02 -21.89
CA HIS A 17 22.09 14.77 -21.14
C HIS A 17 23.10 14.72 -19.99
N TYR A 18 22.62 14.52 -18.76
CA TYR A 18 23.48 14.43 -17.57
C TYR A 18 24.12 13.04 -17.48
N LYS A 19 25.45 12.98 -17.58
CA LYS A 19 26.19 11.72 -17.56
C LYS A 19 25.96 10.94 -16.27
N GLY A 20 25.33 9.77 -16.38
CA GLY A 20 24.98 8.88 -15.27
C GLY A 20 23.54 9.04 -14.75
N TRP A 21 22.70 9.82 -15.44
CA TRP A 21 21.28 10.02 -15.12
C TRP A 21 20.41 9.39 -16.22
N LYS A 22 19.14 9.06 -15.91
CA LYS A 22 18.19 8.52 -16.91
C LYS A 22 17.80 9.62 -17.91
N GLN A 23 17.53 9.24 -19.18
CA GLN A 23 17.13 10.17 -20.27
C GLN A 23 15.88 11.02 -19.97
N THR A 24 15.06 10.63 -19.00
CA THR A 24 13.89 11.42 -18.55
C THR A 24 14.27 12.75 -17.90
N TRP A 25 15.55 12.94 -17.57
CA TRP A 25 16.09 14.15 -16.96
C TRP A 25 16.81 15.06 -17.97
N ASP A 26 16.72 14.74 -19.26
CA ASP A 26 17.33 15.56 -20.31
C ASP A 26 16.47 16.80 -20.54
N GLU A 27 17.09 17.98 -20.45
CA GLU A 27 16.41 19.27 -20.59
C GLU A 27 17.05 20.13 -21.69
N TRP A 28 16.25 21.04 -22.24
CA TRP A 28 16.73 22.12 -23.10
C TRP A 28 17.25 23.26 -22.23
N VAL A 29 18.52 23.58 -22.38
CA VAL A 29 19.24 24.52 -21.52
C VAL A 29 19.71 25.74 -22.33
N PRO A 30 19.44 26.98 -21.89
CA PRO A 30 19.95 28.18 -22.55
C PRO A 30 21.46 28.35 -22.37
N GLU A 31 22.14 29.08 -23.27
CA GLU A 31 23.60 29.29 -23.23
C GLU A 31 24.10 29.84 -21.88
N SER A 32 23.27 30.58 -21.13
CA SER A 32 23.60 31.17 -19.82
C SER A 32 23.98 30.15 -18.73
N ARG A 33 23.48 28.91 -18.79
CA ARG A 33 23.82 27.84 -17.83
C ARG A 33 25.07 27.04 -18.23
N MET A 34 25.69 27.35 -19.37
CA MET A 34 26.84 26.59 -19.88
C MET A 34 28.09 27.45 -19.93
N HIS A 35 29.16 26.95 -19.33
CA HIS A 35 30.46 27.61 -19.43
C HIS A 35 31.12 27.31 -20.78
N LYS A 36 31.53 28.36 -21.51
CA LYS A 36 32.34 28.24 -22.73
C LYS A 36 33.61 27.45 -22.46
N ASN A 37 34.05 26.68 -23.45
CA ASN A 37 35.17 25.75 -23.33
C ASN A 37 36.54 26.47 -23.38
N THR A 38 36.79 27.36 -22.43
CA THR A 38 38.05 28.09 -22.23
C THR A 38 39.01 27.29 -21.35
N PRO A 39 40.34 27.51 -21.46
CA PRO A 39 41.32 26.80 -20.63
C PRO A 39 41.09 26.97 -19.12
N GLU A 40 40.60 28.13 -18.68
CA GLU A 40 40.25 28.40 -17.27
C GLU A 40 39.05 27.57 -16.79
N ASN A 41 37.99 27.46 -17.60
CA ASN A 41 36.81 26.67 -17.25
C ASN A 41 37.12 25.16 -17.23
N ARG A 42 38.07 24.70 -18.05
CA ARG A 42 38.61 23.32 -17.97
C ARG A 42 39.37 23.07 -16.66
N GLN A 43 40.10 24.06 -16.14
CA GLN A 43 40.76 23.95 -14.83
C GLN A 43 39.72 23.90 -13.69
N LYS A 44 38.68 24.73 -13.74
CA LYS A 44 37.56 24.68 -12.78
C LYS A 44 36.85 23.32 -12.81
N GLN A 45 36.64 22.74 -13.99
CA GLN A 45 36.07 21.40 -14.12
C GLN A 45 36.96 20.32 -13.49
N LYS A 46 38.29 20.43 -13.64
CA LYS A 46 39.25 19.49 -13.04
C LYS A 46 39.28 19.61 -11.52
N SER A 47 39.34 20.82 -10.97
CA SER A 47 39.36 21.03 -9.52
C SER A 47 38.08 20.55 -8.82
N LEU A 48 36.91 20.73 -9.45
CA LEU A 48 35.64 20.19 -8.96
C LEU A 48 35.60 18.65 -8.98
N LYS A 49 36.17 18.02 -10.02
CA LYS A 49 36.28 16.56 -10.06
C LYS A 49 37.19 16.03 -8.96
N GLU A 50 38.31 16.70 -8.71
CA GLU A 50 39.26 16.35 -7.65
C GLU A 50 38.65 16.51 -6.25
N SER A 51 37.85 17.57 -6.02
CA SER A 51 37.18 17.77 -4.72
C SER A 51 36.10 16.71 -4.44
N ILE A 52 35.37 16.28 -5.47
CA ILE A 52 34.42 15.17 -5.37
C ILE A 52 35.14 13.84 -5.10
N MET A 53 36.31 13.61 -5.70
CA MET A 53 37.11 12.42 -5.43
C MET A 53 37.68 12.40 -4.01
N LYS A 54 38.10 13.56 -3.46
CA LYS A 54 38.54 13.68 -2.06
C LYS A 54 37.40 13.42 -1.06
N LYS A 55 36.17 13.88 -1.35
CA LYS A 55 34.99 13.61 -0.49
C LYS A 55 34.57 12.13 -0.44
N LYS A 56 35.06 11.28 -1.35
CA LYS A 56 34.72 9.85 -1.41
C LYS A 56 35.68 8.93 -0.64
N GLN A 57 36.67 9.46 0.11
CA GLN A 57 37.54 8.65 0.96
C GLN A 57 37.09 8.70 2.45
N PRO A 58 37.04 7.57 3.17
CA PRO A 58 36.72 7.55 4.61
C PRO A 58 37.92 8.00 5.46
N PRO A 59 37.71 8.60 6.66
CA PRO A 59 38.81 9.05 7.51
C PRO A 59 39.50 7.85 8.18
N SER A 60 40.82 7.75 8.01
CA SER A 60 41.67 6.77 8.69
C SER A 60 41.93 7.21 10.13
N SER A 61 41.54 6.36 11.09
CA SER A 61 41.89 6.47 12.50
C SER A 61 43.40 6.36 12.74
N THR A 62 43.93 7.32 13.50
CA THR A 62 45.22 7.30 14.17
C THR A 62 45.35 6.06 15.07
N GLN A 63 46.40 5.27 14.91
CA GLN A 63 46.85 4.32 15.94
C GLN A 63 48.34 4.49 16.19
N SER A 64 48.65 4.71 17.46
CA SER A 64 49.94 4.70 18.12
C SER A 64 50.54 3.30 18.20
N ALA A 65 51.85 3.24 17.95
CA ALA A 65 52.90 2.34 18.46
C ALA A 65 52.56 0.90 18.90
N GLY A 66 53.31 -0.06 18.33
CA GLY A 66 53.51 -1.40 18.90
C GLY A 66 54.36 -2.30 17.98
N ALA A 67 55.61 -2.54 18.36
CA ALA A 67 56.66 -3.24 17.62
C ALA A 67 56.45 -4.77 17.50
N GLY A 68 57.09 -5.42 16.51
CA GLY A 68 57.25 -6.89 16.52
C GLY A 68 57.61 -7.59 15.20
N ALA A 69 58.86 -7.42 14.76
CA ALA A 69 59.77 -8.35 14.07
C ALA A 69 59.28 -9.50 13.12
N GLN A 70 59.90 -9.49 11.92
CA GLN A 70 60.47 -10.62 11.13
C GLN A 70 59.46 -11.59 10.46
N ARG A 71 59.62 -12.08 9.22
CA ARG A 71 60.84 -12.44 8.47
C ARG A 71 60.48 -12.74 6.99
N ASN A 72 61.42 -12.41 6.09
CA ASN A 72 61.78 -13.04 4.81
C ASN A 72 60.77 -13.24 3.66
N LYS A 73 61.08 -12.49 2.59
CA LYS A 73 60.82 -12.72 1.17
C LYS A 73 61.50 -14.04 0.70
N PRO A 74 61.01 -14.66 -0.39
CA PRO A 74 61.78 -14.46 -1.63
C PRO A 74 60.91 -14.11 -2.86
N LYS A 75 61.60 -13.53 -3.84
CA LYS A 75 61.11 -13.05 -5.13
C LYS A 75 60.98 -14.21 -6.13
N SER A 76 59.89 -14.20 -6.90
CA SER A 76 59.82 -14.61 -8.32
C SER A 76 58.62 -13.85 -8.90
N GLY A 77 58.76 -12.88 -9.81
CA GLY A 77 59.32 -13.03 -11.15
C GLY A 77 58.19 -13.38 -12.11
N GLY A 78 57.35 -12.40 -12.49
CA GLY A 78 56.24 -12.57 -13.44
C GLY A 78 55.57 -11.22 -13.75
N GLN A 79 55.41 -10.92 -15.03
CA GLN A 79 55.01 -9.64 -15.62
C GLN A 79 53.63 -9.09 -15.17
N PRO A 80 53.39 -7.76 -15.27
CA PRO A 80 52.09 -7.18 -14.97
C PRO A 80 51.17 -7.30 -16.19
N GLU A 81 50.22 -8.24 -16.16
CA GLU A 81 49.08 -8.19 -17.08
C GLU A 81 48.03 -7.19 -16.56
N ASN A 82 47.57 -6.39 -17.51
CA ASN A 82 46.84 -5.15 -17.34
C ASN A 82 45.35 -5.46 -17.09
N SER A 83 44.96 -5.81 -15.86
CA SER A 83 43.54 -5.98 -15.52
C SER A 83 42.84 -4.62 -15.41
N ARG A 84 42.30 -4.15 -16.54
CA ARG A 84 41.33 -3.05 -16.56
C ARG A 84 40.10 -3.46 -15.76
N LYS A 85 39.94 -2.84 -14.60
CA LYS A 85 38.77 -2.91 -13.71
C LYS A 85 37.54 -2.40 -14.48
N ARG A 86 36.79 -3.30 -15.13
CA ARG A 86 35.47 -3.01 -15.70
C ARG A 86 34.54 -2.77 -14.50
N GLY A 87 34.21 -1.50 -14.26
CA GLY A 87 33.19 -1.14 -13.28
C GLY A 87 31.89 -1.79 -13.68
N ARG A 88 31.41 -2.72 -12.84
CA ARG A 88 30.03 -3.20 -12.91
C ARG A 88 29.18 -2.06 -12.37
N GLU A 89 28.56 -1.32 -13.27
CA GLU A 89 27.45 -0.44 -12.93
C GLU A 89 26.35 -1.36 -12.39
N THR A 90 26.15 -1.31 -11.07
CA THR A 90 24.95 -1.84 -10.43
C THR A 90 23.84 -0.90 -10.85
N GLU A 91 23.15 -1.22 -11.95
CA GLU A 91 21.81 -0.69 -12.15
C GLU A 91 20.98 -1.18 -10.97
N GLU A 92 20.67 -0.26 -10.06
CA GLU A 92 19.56 -0.43 -9.13
C GLU A 92 18.34 -0.79 -9.96
N PHE A 93 17.99 -2.07 -9.91
CA PHE A 93 16.73 -2.58 -10.43
C PHE A 93 15.64 -1.97 -9.54
N THR A 94 15.23 -0.74 -9.87
CA THR A 94 14.21 -0.03 -9.13
C THR A 94 12.95 -0.88 -9.12
N GLN A 95 12.36 -0.98 -7.94
CA GLN A 95 11.15 -1.69 -7.55
C GLN A 95 9.87 -1.25 -8.32
N GLU A 96 10.04 -0.55 -9.45
CA GLU A 96 8.98 0.00 -10.31
C GLU A 96 8.41 -1.03 -11.29
N SER A 97 9.14 -2.12 -11.59
CA SER A 97 8.76 -3.08 -12.64
C SER A 97 7.55 -3.96 -12.28
N PHE A 98 7.10 -3.95 -11.02
CA PHE A 98 5.91 -4.68 -10.55
C PHE A 98 4.73 -3.76 -10.19
N LYS A 99 4.75 -2.48 -10.58
CA LYS A 99 3.53 -1.69 -10.52
C LYS A 99 2.56 -2.23 -11.57
N ARG A 100 1.50 -2.88 -11.07
CA ARG A 100 0.34 -3.28 -11.85
C ARG A 100 -0.11 -2.08 -12.69
N PRO A 101 -0.47 -2.25 -13.97
CA PRO A 101 -1.00 -1.15 -14.76
C PRO A 101 -2.31 -0.68 -14.12
N GLU A 102 -2.22 0.40 -13.32
CA GLU A 102 -3.37 1.09 -12.75
C GLU A 102 -3.91 2.05 -13.81
N ILE A 103 -5.04 1.69 -14.41
CA ILE A 103 -5.76 2.60 -15.28
C ILE A 103 -6.56 3.54 -14.38
N ARG A 104 -6.09 4.79 -14.27
CA ARG A 104 -6.80 5.85 -13.55
C ARG A 104 -7.84 6.47 -14.47
N LEU A 105 -9.11 6.18 -14.24
CA LEU A 105 -10.19 6.86 -14.93
C LEU A 105 -10.42 8.23 -14.30
N ILE A 106 -10.26 9.28 -15.08
CA ILE A 106 -10.57 10.65 -14.67
C ILE A 106 -12.07 10.85 -14.84
N ILE A 107 -12.79 11.07 -13.74
CA ILE A 107 -14.22 11.39 -13.75
C ILE A 107 -14.37 12.90 -13.89
N PRO A 108 -15.14 13.40 -14.89
CA PRO A 108 -15.46 14.82 -15.02
C PRO A 108 -16.10 15.41 -13.75
N ASP A 109 -15.84 16.69 -13.48
CA ASP A 109 -16.30 17.34 -12.25
C ASP A 109 -17.83 17.44 -12.16
N GLU A 110 -18.53 17.59 -13.29
CA GLU A 110 -20.00 17.55 -13.36
C GLU A 110 -20.57 16.25 -12.77
N LEU A 111 -19.95 15.11 -13.06
CA LEU A 111 -20.39 13.82 -12.54
C LEU A 111 -20.04 13.62 -11.06
N LYS A 112 -19.00 14.31 -10.57
CA LYS A 112 -18.68 14.29 -9.13
C LYS A 112 -19.70 15.06 -8.32
N VAL A 113 -20.17 16.20 -8.83
CA VAL A 113 -21.25 16.97 -8.18
C VAL A 113 -22.51 16.10 -8.06
N LEU A 114 -22.89 15.42 -9.15
CA LEU A 114 -24.04 14.49 -9.11
C LEU A 114 -23.89 13.36 -8.09
N LEU A 115 -22.66 12.86 -7.86
CA LEU A 115 -22.40 11.86 -6.82
C LEU A 115 -22.54 12.42 -5.40
N VAL A 116 -22.14 13.68 -5.19
CA VAL A 116 -22.32 14.36 -3.90
C VAL A 116 -23.80 14.57 -3.63
N ASP A 117 -24.55 15.06 -4.62
CA ASP A 117 -25.99 15.26 -4.52
C ASP A 117 -26.74 13.94 -4.24
N ASP A 118 -26.43 12.88 -5.00
CA ASP A 118 -26.99 11.54 -4.80
C ASP A 118 -26.71 10.99 -3.39
N TRP A 119 -25.50 11.22 -2.86
CA TRP A 119 -25.18 10.87 -1.46
C TRP A 119 -26.02 11.67 -0.46
N GLU A 120 -26.20 12.98 -0.66
CA GLU A 120 -27.02 13.81 0.22
C GLU A 120 -28.49 13.39 0.20
N PHE A 121 -29.06 13.13 -0.99
CA PHE A 121 -30.45 12.70 -1.14
C PHE A 121 -30.71 11.38 -0.42
N VAL A 122 -29.83 10.40 -0.56
CA VAL A 122 -30.03 9.08 0.06
C VAL A 122 -29.73 9.09 1.56
N THR A 123 -28.69 9.79 2.00
CA THR A 123 -28.22 9.71 3.40
C THR A 123 -28.78 10.77 4.33
N LYS A 124 -29.01 12.00 3.85
CA LYS A 124 -29.57 13.10 4.65
C LYS A 124 -31.08 13.20 4.49
N ASN A 125 -31.58 13.07 3.26
CA ASN A 125 -32.99 13.30 2.95
C ASN A 125 -33.83 12.01 2.93
N ASN A 126 -33.21 10.84 3.17
CA ASN A 126 -33.86 9.52 3.17
C ASN A 126 -34.67 9.23 1.90
N GLN A 127 -34.23 9.74 0.76
CA GLN A 127 -34.87 9.50 -0.53
C GLN A 127 -34.25 8.27 -1.19
N LEU A 128 -35.09 7.29 -1.55
CA LEU A 128 -34.65 6.07 -2.22
C LEU A 128 -34.93 6.14 -3.71
N VAL A 129 -34.02 5.57 -4.50
CA VAL A 129 -34.22 5.44 -5.94
C VAL A 129 -35.32 4.41 -6.22
N PRO A 130 -36.36 4.74 -7.00
CA PRO A 130 -37.38 3.77 -7.37
C PRO A 130 -36.81 2.75 -8.36
N LEU A 131 -37.05 1.47 -8.09
CA LEU A 131 -36.64 0.33 -8.92
C LEU A 131 -37.89 -0.37 -9.48
N PRO A 132 -37.90 -0.83 -10.75
CA PRO A 132 -36.80 -0.80 -11.72
C PRO A 132 -36.55 0.60 -12.30
N ARG A 133 -35.27 0.92 -12.57
CA ARG A 133 -34.85 2.23 -13.06
C ARG A 133 -34.62 2.24 -14.57
N THR A 134 -35.07 3.30 -15.24
CA THR A 134 -34.83 3.56 -16.66
C THR A 134 -34.14 4.93 -16.84
N PRO A 135 -32.99 5.01 -17.51
CA PRO A 135 -32.24 3.91 -18.14
C PRO A 135 -31.52 3.00 -17.11
N SER A 136 -31.49 1.69 -17.38
CA SER A 136 -30.79 0.72 -16.54
C SER A 136 -29.30 0.61 -16.92
N VAL A 137 -28.46 0.04 -16.04
CA VAL A 137 -27.04 -0.19 -16.33
C VAL A 137 -26.84 -1.05 -17.57
N LYS A 138 -27.68 -2.07 -17.75
CA LYS A 138 -27.65 -2.92 -18.94
C LYS A 138 -27.92 -2.11 -20.22
N GLN A 139 -28.94 -1.25 -20.21
CA GLN A 139 -29.25 -0.36 -21.34
C GLN A 139 -28.11 0.64 -21.59
N LEU A 140 -27.48 1.16 -20.53
CA LEU A 140 -26.32 2.04 -20.65
C LEU A 140 -25.15 1.33 -21.34
N LEU A 141 -24.78 0.12 -20.90
CA LEU A 141 -23.68 -0.64 -21.49
C LEU A 141 -23.94 -1.02 -22.95
N LEU A 142 -25.19 -1.30 -23.31
CA LEU A 142 -25.60 -1.54 -24.70
C LEU A 142 -25.48 -0.25 -25.53
N SER A 143 -25.97 0.88 -25.03
CA SER A 143 -25.84 2.18 -25.73
C SER A 143 -24.38 2.58 -25.93
N TYR A 144 -23.51 2.27 -24.97
CA TYR A 144 -22.07 2.49 -25.09
C TYR A 144 -21.44 1.61 -26.17
N ARG A 145 -21.85 0.33 -26.27
CA ARG A 145 -21.40 -0.58 -27.32
C ARG A 145 -21.75 -0.04 -28.70
N GLU A 146 -23.00 0.38 -28.91
CA GLU A 146 -23.46 0.97 -30.17
C GLU A 146 -22.71 2.25 -30.52
N HIS A 147 -22.48 3.13 -29.53
CA HIS A 147 -21.72 4.36 -29.71
C HIS A 147 -20.27 4.09 -30.15
N VAL A 148 -19.59 3.12 -29.52
CA VAL A 148 -18.22 2.76 -29.90
C VAL A 148 -18.19 2.11 -31.28
N GLU A 149 -19.16 1.26 -31.61
CA GLU A 149 -19.28 0.64 -32.93
C GLU A 149 -19.48 1.67 -34.05
N SER A 150 -20.27 2.72 -33.81
CA SER A 150 -20.50 3.80 -34.79
C SER A 150 -19.25 4.63 -35.10
N LYS A 151 -18.30 4.73 -34.15
CA LYS A 151 -17.05 5.49 -34.32
C LYS A 151 -15.95 4.71 -35.05
N ILE A 152 -16.12 3.42 -35.31
CA ILE A 152 -15.09 2.60 -35.96
C ILE A 152 -15.29 2.62 -37.48
N THR A 153 -14.41 3.33 -38.17
CA THR A 153 -14.42 3.49 -39.65
C THR A 153 -13.60 2.44 -40.40
N ASN A 154 -12.62 1.78 -39.75
CA ASN A 154 -11.70 0.83 -40.40
C ASN A 154 -12.16 -0.62 -40.27
N ASP A 155 -12.51 -1.26 -41.38
CA ASP A 155 -13.17 -2.58 -41.42
C ASP A 155 -12.30 -3.72 -40.85
N THR A 156 -10.99 -3.71 -41.09
CA THR A 156 -10.06 -4.77 -40.62
C THR A 156 -9.86 -4.79 -39.10
N GLN A 157 -10.02 -3.63 -38.44
CA GLN A 157 -9.88 -3.51 -36.97
C GLN A 157 -11.24 -3.49 -36.25
N LYS A 158 -12.33 -3.39 -37.01
CA LYS A 158 -13.70 -3.33 -36.50
C LYS A 158 -14.07 -4.59 -35.73
N ALA A 159 -13.79 -5.76 -36.29
CA ALA A 159 -14.09 -7.04 -35.64
C ALA A 159 -13.35 -7.22 -34.31
N LYS A 160 -12.04 -6.88 -34.26
CA LYS A 160 -11.22 -7.02 -33.04
C LYS A 160 -11.64 -6.04 -31.95
N LYS A 161 -11.88 -4.77 -32.30
CA LYS A 161 -12.35 -3.76 -31.34
C LYS A 161 -13.76 -4.06 -30.84
N LYS A 162 -14.65 -4.55 -31.70
CA LYS A 162 -15.99 -4.98 -31.34
C LYS A 162 -15.96 -6.11 -30.31
N ALA A 163 -15.20 -7.17 -30.58
CA ALA A 163 -15.03 -8.28 -29.64
C ALA A 163 -14.45 -7.82 -28.29
N LEU A 164 -13.48 -6.90 -28.30
CA LEU A 164 -12.90 -6.33 -27.08
C LEU A 164 -13.91 -5.50 -26.28
N VAL A 165 -14.69 -4.65 -26.94
CA VAL A 165 -15.73 -3.84 -26.28
C VAL A 165 -16.83 -4.74 -25.70
N GLU A 166 -17.20 -5.81 -26.40
CA GLU A 166 -18.14 -6.80 -25.91
C GLU A 166 -17.62 -7.52 -24.65
N GLU A 167 -16.37 -7.98 -24.65
CA GLU A 167 -15.74 -8.61 -23.49
C GLU A 167 -15.65 -7.65 -22.29
N VAL A 168 -15.25 -6.40 -22.53
CA VAL A 168 -15.16 -5.37 -21.48
C VAL A 168 -16.53 -5.03 -20.90
N THR A 169 -17.53 -4.81 -21.75
CA THR A 169 -18.90 -4.48 -21.28
C THR A 169 -19.54 -5.64 -20.52
N ASN A 170 -19.36 -6.87 -20.97
CA ASN A 170 -19.82 -8.06 -20.25
C ASN A 170 -19.08 -8.22 -18.91
N GLY A 171 -17.77 -7.96 -18.87
CA GLY A 171 -16.98 -7.98 -17.64
C GLY A 171 -17.44 -6.92 -16.63
N LEU A 172 -17.74 -5.71 -17.09
CA LEU A 172 -18.29 -4.63 -16.27
C LEU A 172 -19.67 -4.98 -15.71
N GLU A 173 -20.53 -5.62 -16.52
CA GLU A 173 -21.85 -6.08 -16.07
C GLU A 173 -21.74 -7.12 -14.96
N VAL A 174 -20.89 -8.14 -15.13
CA VAL A 174 -20.65 -9.17 -14.12
C VAL A 174 -20.09 -8.55 -12.83
N TYR A 175 -19.15 -7.61 -12.97
CA TYR A 175 -18.57 -6.91 -11.82
C TYR A 175 -19.60 -6.07 -11.08
N PHE A 176 -20.45 -5.31 -11.79
CA PHE A 176 -21.54 -4.53 -11.21
C PHE A 176 -22.50 -5.41 -10.41
N ASN A 177 -22.95 -6.52 -10.99
CA ASN A 177 -23.84 -7.48 -10.34
C ASN A 177 -23.26 -8.06 -9.05
N ARG A 178 -21.93 -8.26 -8.99
CA ARG A 178 -21.24 -8.74 -7.79
C ARG A 178 -21.03 -7.63 -6.76
N ALA A 179 -20.72 -6.41 -7.20
CA ALA A 179 -20.31 -5.29 -6.35
C ALA A 179 -21.49 -4.59 -5.66
N ILE A 180 -22.70 -4.69 -6.20
CA ILE A 180 -23.84 -3.89 -5.75
C ILE A 180 -24.18 -4.09 -4.26
N ALA A 181 -24.30 -5.35 -3.82
CA ALA A 181 -24.68 -5.67 -2.45
C ALA A 181 -23.61 -5.31 -1.40
N SER A 182 -22.33 -5.32 -1.81
CA SER A 182 -21.21 -5.08 -0.90
C SER A 182 -20.82 -3.61 -0.85
N ASN A 183 -20.70 -2.94 -2.02
CA ASN A 183 -19.94 -1.71 -2.16
C ASN A 183 -20.72 -0.51 -2.72
N LEU A 184 -21.87 -0.71 -3.38
CA LEU A 184 -22.54 0.38 -4.11
C LEU A 184 -23.76 0.97 -3.38
N LEU A 185 -24.38 0.19 -2.51
CA LEU A 185 -25.60 0.59 -1.79
C LEU A 185 -25.27 1.28 -0.46
N TYR A 186 -25.90 2.42 -0.22
CA TYR A 186 -25.87 3.10 1.06
C TYR A 186 -26.73 2.35 2.10
N ARG A 187 -26.55 2.69 3.38
CA ARG A 187 -27.24 2.01 4.50
C ARG A 187 -28.77 1.97 4.32
N PHE A 188 -29.36 3.06 3.83
CA PHE A 188 -30.81 3.19 3.66
C PHE A 188 -31.38 2.44 2.46
N GLU A 189 -30.57 2.10 1.45
CA GLU A 189 -30.99 1.33 0.26
C GLU A 189 -30.96 -0.19 0.50
N ARG A 190 -30.29 -0.67 1.56
CA ARG A 190 -30.15 -2.10 1.86
C ARG A 190 -31.47 -2.83 2.13
N PRO A 191 -32.45 -2.26 2.88
CA PRO A 191 -33.75 -2.89 3.06
C PRO A 191 -34.48 -3.11 1.73
N GLN A 192 -34.45 -2.14 0.82
CA GLN A 192 -35.04 -2.23 -0.52
C GLN A 192 -34.39 -3.35 -1.34
N PHE A 193 -33.05 -3.50 -1.27
CA PHE A 193 -32.33 -4.58 -1.94
C PHE A 193 -32.70 -5.97 -1.41
N VAL A 194 -32.85 -6.14 -0.09
CA VAL A 194 -33.25 -7.42 0.52
C VAL A 194 -34.64 -7.83 0.06
N GLN A 195 -35.58 -6.88 -0.03
CA GLN A 195 -36.93 -7.13 -0.53
C GLN A 195 -36.90 -7.57 -1.99
N ILE A 196 -36.21 -6.85 -2.86
CA ILE A 196 -36.09 -7.18 -4.29
C ILE A 196 -35.45 -8.54 -4.50
N LYS A 197 -34.43 -8.89 -3.70
CA LYS A 197 -33.78 -10.19 -3.77
C LYS A 197 -34.73 -11.32 -3.36
N LYS A 198 -35.51 -11.12 -2.31
CA LYS A 198 -36.52 -12.09 -1.87
C LYS A 198 -37.60 -12.30 -2.94
N GLU A 199 -38.09 -11.22 -3.54
CA GLU A 199 -39.06 -11.28 -4.64
C GLU A 199 -38.49 -11.99 -5.88
N ALA A 200 -37.19 -11.84 -6.14
CA ALA A 200 -36.49 -12.55 -7.23
C ALA A 200 -36.26 -14.03 -6.93
N ASP A 201 -35.98 -14.41 -5.68
CA ASP A 201 -35.81 -15.81 -5.25
C ASP A 201 -37.17 -16.57 -5.26
N GLU A 202 -38.30 -15.88 -5.06
CA GLU A 202 -39.65 -16.45 -5.08
C GLU A 202 -40.22 -16.70 -6.49
N ARG A 203 -39.69 -16.04 -7.53
CA ARG A 203 -40.13 -16.19 -8.93
C ARG A 203 -39.03 -16.81 -9.81
N PRO A 204 -38.91 -18.15 -9.87
CA PRO A 204 -37.81 -18.83 -10.56
C PRO A 204 -37.83 -18.67 -12.10
N ASP A 205 -38.95 -18.27 -12.70
CA ASP A 205 -39.14 -18.26 -14.15
C ASP A 205 -38.63 -16.98 -14.84
N ASN A 206 -38.27 -15.94 -14.08
CA ASN A 206 -37.97 -14.61 -14.63
C ASN A 206 -36.47 -14.28 -14.59
N HIS A 207 -35.72 -14.78 -15.57
CA HIS A 207 -34.26 -14.63 -15.67
C HIS A 207 -33.77 -13.17 -15.69
N GLU A 208 -34.61 -12.21 -16.09
CA GLU A 208 -34.24 -10.79 -16.18
C GLU A 208 -34.13 -10.12 -14.80
N HIS A 209 -34.96 -10.52 -13.83
CA HIS A 209 -34.86 -10.06 -12.44
C HIS A 209 -33.65 -10.64 -11.68
N LYS A 210 -33.00 -11.66 -12.26
CA LYS A 210 -31.75 -12.22 -11.73
C LYS A 210 -30.54 -11.34 -12.04
N GLN A 211 -30.64 -10.51 -13.08
CA GLN A 211 -29.58 -9.57 -13.46
C GLN A 211 -29.85 -8.21 -12.81
N LEU A 212 -29.10 -7.90 -11.74
CA LEU A 212 -29.21 -6.64 -11.00
C LEU A 212 -28.89 -5.43 -11.90
N SER A 213 -28.07 -5.61 -12.93
CA SER A 213 -27.79 -4.66 -14.01
C SER A 213 -29.02 -4.19 -14.79
N ALA A 214 -30.08 -4.99 -14.85
CA ALA A 214 -31.33 -4.62 -15.53
C ALA A 214 -32.27 -3.81 -14.63
N LEU A 215 -32.13 -3.92 -13.30
CA LEU A 215 -33.00 -3.27 -12.31
C LEU A 215 -32.47 -1.91 -11.86
N TYR A 216 -31.16 -1.82 -11.66
CA TYR A 216 -30.49 -0.64 -11.13
C TYR A 216 -30.08 0.33 -12.25
N GLY A 217 -30.02 1.63 -11.92
CA GLY A 217 -29.79 2.71 -12.87
C GLY A 217 -28.34 3.19 -12.96
N THR A 218 -28.18 4.29 -13.70
CA THR A 218 -26.87 4.87 -14.00
C THR A 218 -26.20 5.49 -12.77
N GLU A 219 -26.97 5.91 -11.77
CA GLU A 219 -26.47 6.41 -10.49
C GLU A 219 -25.60 5.37 -9.76
N HIS A 220 -26.07 4.12 -9.64
CA HIS A 220 -25.29 3.04 -9.01
C HIS A 220 -24.06 2.66 -9.83
N PHE A 221 -24.14 2.77 -11.17
CA PHE A 221 -22.99 2.53 -12.04
C PHE A 221 -21.93 3.63 -11.92
N LEU A 222 -22.35 4.88 -11.73
CA LEU A 222 -21.44 5.99 -11.49
C LEU A 222 -20.68 5.81 -10.17
N ARG A 223 -21.36 5.32 -9.12
CA ARG A 223 -20.71 4.93 -7.86
C ARG A 223 -19.65 3.83 -8.05
N LEU A 224 -19.89 2.87 -8.94
CA LEU A 224 -18.91 1.81 -9.27
C LEU A 224 -17.63 2.40 -9.87
N ILE A 225 -17.77 3.35 -10.81
CA ILE A 225 -16.65 4.02 -11.47
C ILE A 225 -15.89 4.91 -10.47
N ALA A 226 -16.60 5.61 -9.57
CA ALA A 226 -16.00 6.49 -8.58
C ALA A 226 -15.30 5.77 -7.42
N ASN A 227 -15.93 4.72 -6.86
CA ASN A 227 -15.38 3.95 -5.75
C ASN A 227 -14.12 3.14 -6.16
N ARG A 228 -13.95 2.89 -7.48
CA ARG A 228 -12.79 2.21 -8.04
C ARG A 228 -12.29 2.88 -9.32
N GLY A 229 -11.82 4.13 -9.20
CA GLY A 229 -10.95 4.77 -10.20
C GLY A 229 -9.62 4.03 -10.45
N GLN A 230 -9.41 2.86 -9.84
CA GLN A 230 -8.33 1.92 -10.09
C GLN A 230 -8.95 0.58 -10.52
N PHE A 231 -9.22 0.44 -11.82
CA PHE A 231 -9.50 -0.89 -12.39
C PHE A 231 -8.19 -1.68 -12.34
N THR A 232 -8.03 -2.55 -11.34
CA THR A 232 -6.98 -3.56 -11.40
C THR A 232 -7.34 -4.52 -12.52
N ALA A 233 -6.58 -4.53 -13.61
CA ALA A 233 -6.76 -5.38 -14.79
C ALA A 233 -6.49 -6.89 -14.50
N ALA A 234 -6.98 -7.40 -13.37
CA ALA A 234 -6.76 -8.77 -12.90
C ALA A 234 -8.06 -9.59 -12.83
N ALA A 235 -9.06 -9.24 -13.65
CA ALA A 235 -10.26 -10.05 -13.82
C ALA A 235 -10.44 -10.39 -15.30
N THR A 236 -9.56 -11.25 -15.83
CA THR A 236 -9.83 -12.30 -16.86
C THR A 236 -8.58 -12.87 -17.54
N SER A 237 -7.40 -12.27 -17.41
CA SER A 237 -6.23 -12.66 -18.23
C SER A 237 -5.06 -13.27 -17.44
N ALA A 238 -5.30 -14.32 -16.67
CA ALA A 238 -4.20 -15.24 -16.31
C ALA A 238 -4.08 -16.29 -17.43
N THR A 239 -3.23 -16.04 -18.42
CA THR A 239 -2.88 -17.03 -19.44
C THR A 239 -1.75 -17.91 -18.91
N LYS A 240 -1.92 -19.23 -18.98
CA LYS A 240 -0.79 -20.17 -18.83
C LYS A 240 0.17 -19.98 -20.00
N SER A 241 1.42 -20.45 -19.88
CA SER A 241 2.46 -20.34 -20.92
C SER A 241 2.10 -20.97 -22.27
N ASN A 242 0.99 -21.71 -22.33
CA ASN A 242 0.40 -22.34 -23.51
C ASN A 242 -0.84 -21.59 -24.06
N GLY A 243 -1.14 -20.37 -23.59
CA GLY A 243 -2.15 -19.48 -24.20
C GLY A 243 -3.61 -19.79 -23.88
N VAL A 244 -3.90 -20.78 -23.03
CA VAL A 244 -5.27 -21.10 -22.58
C VAL A 244 -5.63 -20.22 -21.37
N PRO A 245 -6.82 -19.61 -21.30
CA PRO A 245 -7.26 -18.86 -20.13
C PRO A 245 -7.37 -19.78 -18.90
N ALA A 246 -6.67 -19.42 -17.82
CA ALA A 246 -6.72 -20.17 -16.57
C ALA A 246 -7.94 -19.75 -15.75
N ALA A 247 -8.95 -20.61 -15.69
CA ALA A 247 -9.99 -20.50 -14.66
C ALA A 247 -9.34 -20.67 -13.28
N VAL A 248 -9.59 -19.73 -12.37
CA VAL A 248 -9.16 -19.81 -10.96
C VAL A 248 -9.96 -20.92 -10.26
N HIS A 249 -9.52 -22.16 -10.39
CA HIS A 249 -9.96 -23.24 -9.50
C HIS A 249 -9.19 -23.12 -8.19
N GLY A 250 -9.77 -22.43 -7.21
CA GLY A 250 -9.09 -22.21 -5.93
C GLY A 250 -9.88 -21.56 -4.80
N LEU A 251 -11.22 -21.50 -4.87
CA LEU A 251 -12.05 -21.21 -3.70
C LEU A 251 -12.90 -22.43 -3.38
N ASN A 252 -12.29 -23.38 -2.67
CA ASN A 252 -13.03 -24.45 -2.01
C ASN A 252 -13.82 -23.85 -0.84
N PHE A 253 -15.03 -23.36 -1.11
CA PHE A 253 -16.06 -23.32 -0.07
C PHE A 253 -16.70 -24.70 -0.02
N ALA A 254 -16.20 -25.53 0.90
CA ALA A 254 -16.91 -26.74 1.28
C ALA A 254 -18.28 -26.31 1.86
N ARG A 255 -19.33 -26.62 1.09
CA ARG A 255 -20.73 -26.52 1.46
C ARG A 255 -21.02 -27.67 2.44
N THR A 256 -21.01 -27.41 3.75
CA THR A 256 -21.53 -28.37 4.72
C THR A 256 -23.06 -28.30 4.67
N TYR A 257 -23.67 -29.30 4.05
CA TYR A 257 -25.08 -29.61 4.29
C TYR A 257 -25.19 -30.15 5.72
N GLY A 258 -26.09 -29.56 6.50
CA GLY A 258 -26.45 -30.08 7.81
C GLY A 258 -27.13 -31.45 7.68
N SER A 259 -26.73 -32.38 8.54
CA SER A 259 -27.54 -33.49 8.97
C SER A 259 -27.15 -33.86 10.40
N ALA A 260 -28.13 -34.40 11.10
CA ALA A 260 -28.34 -34.28 12.54
C ALA A 260 -27.46 -35.20 13.41
N ASP A 261 -27.40 -34.80 14.69
CA ASP A 261 -27.25 -35.59 15.91
C ASP A 261 -26.03 -36.51 16.09
N HIS A 262 -25.22 -36.23 17.12
CA HIS A 262 -25.14 -37.03 18.35
C HIS A 262 -23.97 -36.56 19.26
N HIS A 263 -24.22 -36.67 20.57
CA HIS A 263 -23.41 -36.28 21.71
C HIS A 263 -21.99 -36.87 21.75
N HIS A 264 -21.00 -36.11 22.26
CA HIS A 264 -20.27 -36.40 23.52
C HIS A 264 -19.14 -35.39 23.77
N GLU A 265 -18.95 -35.06 25.06
CA GLU A 265 -17.93 -34.19 25.63
C GLU A 265 -16.48 -34.69 25.40
N GLY A 266 -15.52 -33.76 25.44
CA GLY A 266 -14.11 -34.06 25.66
C GLY A 266 -13.15 -32.98 25.12
N ARG A 267 -12.68 -32.08 25.99
CA ARG A 267 -11.49 -31.25 25.71
C ARG A 267 -10.24 -32.09 25.91
N SER A 268 -9.26 -31.99 24.98
CA SER A 268 -7.83 -32.08 25.31
C SER A 268 -6.97 -31.59 24.13
N ASP A 269 -6.04 -30.71 24.45
CA ASP A 269 -5.06 -30.07 23.57
C ASP A 269 -4.21 -31.05 22.76
N ALA A 270 -4.13 -30.86 21.44
CA ALA A 270 -3.07 -31.40 20.59
C ALA A 270 -2.93 -30.58 19.28
N PRO A 271 -1.71 -30.21 18.84
CA PRO A 271 -1.50 -29.50 17.58
C PRO A 271 -1.67 -30.44 16.37
N ALA A 272 -2.35 -29.96 15.33
CA ALA A 272 -2.57 -30.69 14.09
C ALA A 272 -1.24 -31.03 13.39
N ARG A 273 -0.95 -32.33 13.25
CA ARG A 273 0.22 -32.84 12.51
C ARG A 273 -0.16 -33.00 11.03
N PHE A 274 0.26 -32.08 10.17
CA PHE A 274 0.27 -32.32 8.73
C PHE A 274 1.50 -33.19 8.39
N ALA A 275 1.27 -34.50 8.27
CA ALA A 275 2.23 -35.43 7.65
C ALA A 275 1.79 -35.68 6.20
N VAL A 276 2.63 -35.30 5.25
CA VAL A 276 2.50 -35.68 3.83
C VAL A 276 2.88 -37.15 3.73
N ALA A 277 1.87 -38.03 3.59
CA ALA A 277 2.06 -39.43 3.22
C ALA A 277 1.71 -39.59 1.73
N SER A 278 2.73 -39.76 0.90
CA SER A 278 2.61 -40.19 -0.49
C SER A 278 2.23 -41.67 -0.55
N ASN A 279 0.94 -41.99 -0.59
CA ASN A 279 0.46 -43.35 -0.79
C ASN A 279 0.20 -43.61 -2.28
N PHE A 280 1.18 -44.21 -2.95
CA PHE A 280 1.01 -44.91 -4.22
C PHE A 280 0.33 -46.26 -3.93
N SER A 281 -1.00 -46.32 -4.07
CA SER A 281 -1.75 -47.56 -3.89
C SER A 281 -1.78 -48.35 -5.21
N THR A 282 -1.00 -49.43 -5.27
CA THR A 282 -1.09 -50.42 -6.34
C THR A 282 -2.15 -51.46 -5.96
N THR A 283 -3.30 -51.42 -6.62
CA THR A 283 -4.34 -52.44 -6.50
C THR A 283 -3.87 -53.74 -7.14
N LYS A 284 -3.69 -54.79 -6.32
CA LYS A 284 -3.54 -56.17 -6.80
C LYS A 284 -4.89 -56.70 -7.24
N THR A 285 -5.15 -56.72 -8.54
CA THR A 285 -6.17 -57.60 -9.13
C THR A 285 -5.48 -58.82 -9.72
N VAL A 286 -5.76 -59.97 -9.12
CA VAL A 286 -5.33 -61.29 -9.57
C VAL A 286 -6.11 -61.64 -10.85
N PHE A 287 -5.43 -61.70 -11.99
CA PHE A 287 -5.95 -62.34 -13.20
C PHE A 287 -5.18 -63.64 -13.41
N ASN A 288 -5.89 -64.75 -13.25
CA ASN A 288 -5.37 -66.10 -13.46
C ASN A 288 -5.61 -66.46 -14.92
N SER A 289 -4.55 -66.46 -15.75
CA SER A 289 -4.58 -66.99 -17.11
C SER A 289 -3.37 -67.89 -17.35
N PRO A 290 -3.53 -69.11 -17.88
CA PRO A 290 -2.43 -70.06 -18.06
C PRO A 290 -1.69 -69.73 -19.37
N ALA A 291 -0.47 -69.19 -19.25
CA ALA A 291 0.44 -69.09 -20.38
C ALA A 291 1.86 -69.46 -19.94
N PRO A 292 2.63 -70.21 -20.76
CA PRO A 292 3.80 -70.95 -20.31
C PRO A 292 4.96 -70.03 -19.91
N SER A 293 5.39 -70.13 -18.65
CA SER A 293 6.59 -69.47 -18.15
C SER A 293 7.83 -70.11 -18.79
N ARG A 294 8.46 -69.42 -19.74
CA ARG A 294 9.82 -69.77 -20.17
C ARG A 294 10.78 -69.49 -19.02
N LYS A 295 11.38 -70.55 -18.46
CA LYS A 295 12.48 -70.45 -17.49
C LYS A 295 13.73 -69.96 -18.21
N PHE A 296 14.00 -68.66 -18.15
CA PHE A 296 15.32 -68.14 -18.48
C PHE A 296 16.21 -68.27 -17.24
N SER A 297 17.23 -69.12 -17.35
CA SER A 297 18.27 -69.33 -16.37
C SER A 297 19.04 -68.03 -16.14
N THR A 298 18.95 -67.45 -14.93
CA THR A 298 19.79 -66.33 -14.52
C THR A 298 20.90 -66.84 -13.63
N SER A 299 21.96 -67.39 -14.23
CA SER A 299 23.23 -67.51 -13.52
C SER A 299 23.92 -66.14 -13.50
N SER A 300 23.51 -65.24 -12.60
CA SER A 300 24.32 -64.07 -12.25
C SER A 300 25.17 -64.41 -11.04
N LYS A 301 26.48 -64.52 -11.23
CA LYS A 301 27.44 -64.59 -10.13
C LYS A 301 27.26 -63.32 -9.30
N ALA A 302 27.00 -63.45 -7.99
CA ALA A 302 27.02 -62.33 -7.07
C ALA A 302 28.45 -61.79 -7.01
N LEU A 303 28.70 -60.68 -7.72
CA LEU A 303 29.93 -59.91 -7.54
C LEU A 303 29.79 -59.12 -6.24
N ASP A 304 30.83 -59.14 -5.43
CA ASP A 304 30.96 -58.34 -4.22
C ASP A 304 30.94 -56.85 -4.62
N THR A 305 29.77 -56.20 -4.55
CA THR A 305 29.52 -54.89 -5.16
C THR A 305 29.98 -53.72 -4.27
N THR A 306 31.11 -53.87 -3.58
CA THR A 306 31.76 -52.76 -2.86
C THR A 306 32.62 -51.87 -3.78
N GLN A 307 32.55 -52.07 -5.10
CA GLN A 307 33.23 -51.22 -6.08
C GLN A 307 32.39 -49.99 -6.43
N VAL A 308 32.85 -48.82 -5.97
CA VAL A 308 32.25 -47.53 -6.32
C VAL A 308 32.42 -47.26 -7.82
N PRO A 309 31.34 -46.96 -8.58
CA PRO A 309 31.43 -46.58 -9.98
C PRO A 309 32.34 -45.36 -10.20
N ASP A 310 32.92 -45.24 -11.39
CA ASP A 310 33.78 -44.10 -11.70
C ASP A 310 32.97 -42.80 -11.84
N PHE A 311 33.09 -41.93 -10.83
CA PHE A 311 32.49 -40.59 -10.82
C PHE A 311 33.44 -39.49 -11.32
N SER A 312 34.58 -39.85 -11.93
CA SER A 312 35.54 -38.89 -12.51
C SER A 312 34.89 -37.86 -13.46
N PRO A 313 33.89 -38.20 -14.30
CA PRO A 313 33.19 -37.21 -15.13
C PRO A 313 32.44 -36.12 -14.34
N TYR A 314 32.00 -36.43 -13.12
CA TYR A 314 31.25 -35.53 -12.23
C TYR A 314 32.14 -34.84 -11.20
N ARG A 315 33.42 -35.24 -11.12
CA ARG A 315 34.35 -34.73 -10.12
C ARG A 315 34.82 -33.33 -10.50
N SER A 316 34.52 -32.39 -9.62
CA SER A 316 35.02 -31.03 -9.64
C SER A 316 36.57 -30.99 -9.66
N LYS A 317 37.17 -30.28 -10.63
CA LYS A 317 38.63 -30.09 -10.71
C LYS A 317 39.18 -29.15 -9.62
N ASN A 318 38.39 -28.21 -9.12
CA ASN A 318 38.78 -27.26 -8.07
C ASN A 318 37.67 -27.12 -7.02
N THR A 319 37.91 -27.67 -5.83
CA THR A 319 36.94 -27.71 -4.73
C THR A 319 36.66 -26.33 -4.12
N GLY A 320 37.61 -25.40 -4.14
CA GLY A 320 37.46 -24.07 -3.53
C GLY A 320 36.52 -23.17 -4.33
N SER A 321 36.71 -23.09 -5.65
CA SER A 321 35.87 -22.29 -6.54
C SER A 321 34.42 -22.79 -6.55
N ASN A 322 34.21 -24.11 -6.57
CA ASN A 322 32.87 -24.70 -6.58
C ASN A 322 32.10 -24.45 -5.28
N LYS A 323 32.79 -24.49 -4.13
CA LYS A 323 32.19 -24.10 -2.84
C LYS A 323 31.82 -22.62 -2.81
N ALA A 324 32.72 -21.75 -3.28
CA ALA A 324 32.47 -20.32 -3.35
C ALA A 324 31.27 -19.99 -4.26
N PHE A 325 31.18 -20.61 -5.44
CA PHE A 325 30.04 -20.47 -6.33
C PHE A 325 28.74 -20.99 -5.69
N SER A 326 28.78 -22.15 -5.03
CA SER A 326 27.61 -22.72 -4.35
C SER A 326 27.10 -21.80 -3.23
N TYR A 327 28.00 -21.28 -2.39
CA TYR A 327 27.64 -20.32 -1.34
C TYR A 327 27.18 -18.98 -1.89
N PHE A 328 27.75 -18.53 -3.01
CA PHE A 328 27.28 -17.32 -3.69
C PHE A 328 25.85 -17.48 -4.18
N MET A 329 25.50 -18.62 -4.80
CA MET A 329 24.14 -18.88 -5.27
C MET A 329 23.14 -19.00 -4.13
N VAL A 330 23.47 -19.77 -3.07
CA VAL A 330 22.61 -19.91 -1.88
C VAL A 330 22.48 -18.59 -1.13
N GLY A 331 23.58 -17.85 -0.95
CA GLY A 331 23.59 -16.55 -0.28
C GLY A 331 22.80 -15.48 -1.04
N SER A 332 22.92 -15.45 -2.37
CA SER A 332 22.14 -14.53 -3.22
C SER A 332 20.64 -14.84 -3.15
N MET A 333 20.28 -16.12 -3.17
CA MET A 333 18.88 -16.55 -3.01
C MET A 333 18.35 -16.20 -1.61
N GLY A 334 19.14 -16.41 -0.56
CA GLY A 334 18.81 -16.03 0.81
C GLY A 334 18.59 -14.53 0.97
N LEU A 335 19.43 -13.70 0.33
CA LEU A 335 19.28 -12.24 0.33
C LEU A 335 17.96 -11.81 -0.31
N LEU A 336 17.63 -12.33 -1.50
CA LEU A 336 16.37 -12.02 -2.17
C LEU A 336 15.16 -12.50 -1.37
N ALA A 337 15.23 -13.70 -0.80
CA ALA A 337 14.17 -14.24 0.06
C ALA A 337 13.95 -13.36 1.30
N SER A 338 15.03 -12.88 1.95
CA SER A 338 14.94 -12.00 3.11
C SER A 338 14.33 -10.63 2.78
N ALA A 339 14.67 -10.06 1.61
CA ALA A 339 14.08 -8.81 1.14
C ALA A 339 12.58 -8.97 0.83
N GLY A 340 12.20 -10.09 0.20
CA GLY A 340 10.79 -10.44 -0.03
C GLY A 340 10.02 -10.60 1.27
N ALA A 341 10.56 -11.35 2.23
CA ALA A 341 9.95 -11.53 3.55
C ALA A 341 9.75 -10.18 4.27
N LYS A 342 10.77 -9.31 4.27
CA LYS A 342 10.66 -7.97 4.85
C LYS A 342 9.53 -7.18 4.20
N ALA A 343 9.47 -7.14 2.87
CA ALA A 343 8.41 -6.42 2.14
C ALA A 343 7.02 -6.94 2.50
N THR A 344 6.84 -8.27 2.55
CA THR A 344 5.54 -8.85 2.93
C THR A 344 5.12 -8.50 4.36
N VAL A 345 6.06 -8.51 5.31
CA VAL A 345 5.77 -8.13 6.70
C VAL A 345 5.44 -6.65 6.81
N THR A 346 6.19 -5.78 6.11
CA THR A 346 5.91 -4.34 6.13
C THR A 346 4.55 -4.01 5.50
N ASP A 347 4.16 -4.72 4.46
CA ASP A 347 2.85 -4.53 3.82
C ASP A 347 1.69 -4.98 4.72
N ILE A 348 1.87 -6.06 5.48
CA ILE A 348 0.88 -6.49 6.48
C ILE A 348 0.79 -5.46 7.60
N LEU A 349 1.93 -4.97 8.09
CA LEU A 349 1.96 -3.97 9.16
C LEU A 349 1.38 -2.62 8.71
N SER A 350 1.64 -2.18 7.47
CA SER A 350 1.08 -0.94 6.94
C SER A 350 -0.44 -1.05 6.75
N ASN A 351 -0.95 -2.21 6.35
CA ASN A 351 -2.39 -2.47 6.28
C ASN A 351 -3.09 -2.46 7.65
N LEU A 352 -2.37 -2.73 8.74
CA LEU A 352 -2.86 -2.62 10.11
C LEU A 352 -2.63 -1.24 10.74
N SER A 353 -1.82 -0.39 10.09
CA SER A 353 -1.54 0.97 10.56
C SER A 353 -2.70 1.92 10.25
N ALA A 354 -2.64 3.15 10.78
CA ALA A 354 -3.71 4.14 10.58
C ALA A 354 -3.96 4.40 9.07
N SER A 355 -5.22 4.32 8.66
CA SER A 355 -5.61 4.55 7.27
C SER A 355 -5.41 6.02 6.86
N ALA A 356 -5.18 6.25 5.55
CA ALA A 356 -4.95 7.59 5.01
C ALA A 356 -6.10 8.58 5.30
N ASP A 357 -7.33 8.10 5.39
CA ASP A 357 -8.50 8.92 5.76
C ASP A 357 -8.41 9.46 7.20
N VAL A 358 -7.92 8.65 8.14
CA VAL A 358 -7.66 9.10 9.52
C VAL A 358 -6.50 10.11 9.57
N LEU A 359 -5.51 9.96 8.68
CA LEU A 359 -4.42 10.93 8.55
C LEU A 359 -4.86 12.22 7.83
N ALA A 360 -5.87 12.16 6.95
CA ALA A 360 -6.41 13.33 6.27
C ALA A 360 -7.19 14.24 7.22
N LEU A 361 -7.80 13.69 8.27
CA LEU A 361 -8.44 14.44 9.36
C LEU A 361 -7.43 15.12 10.33
N ALA A 362 -6.17 15.25 9.94
CA ALA A 362 -5.11 15.82 10.78
C ALA A 362 -5.26 17.33 11.02
N LYS A 363 -6.04 18.05 10.23
CA LYS A 363 -6.25 19.51 10.41
C LYS A 363 -7.74 19.79 10.52
N ALA A 364 -8.11 20.54 11.55
CA ALA A 364 -9.47 21.07 11.72
C ALA A 364 -9.37 22.59 11.75
N GLU A 365 -10.14 23.24 10.88
CA GLU A 365 -10.27 24.68 10.86
C GLU A 365 -11.52 25.06 11.68
N VAL A 366 -11.37 26.01 12.59
CA VAL A 366 -12.45 26.51 13.44
C VAL A 366 -12.56 28.00 13.21
N ASP A 367 -13.79 28.46 12.95
CA ASP A 367 -14.05 29.88 12.86
C ASP A 367 -13.99 30.52 14.25
N ILE A 368 -12.98 31.36 14.43
CA ILE A 368 -12.67 32.07 15.67
C ILE A 368 -13.75 33.13 15.96
N SER A 369 -14.37 33.70 14.92
CA SER A 369 -15.38 34.77 15.06
C SER A 369 -16.70 34.29 15.66
N ALA A 370 -16.97 32.98 15.59
CA ALA A 370 -18.17 32.38 16.13
C ALA A 370 -18.13 32.20 17.67
N ILE A 371 -16.96 32.36 18.30
CA ILE A 371 -16.75 32.08 19.73
C ILE A 371 -16.72 33.39 20.52
N PRO A 372 -17.77 33.71 21.31
CA PRO A 372 -17.78 34.90 22.15
C PRO A 372 -16.79 34.77 23.31
N GLU A 373 -16.30 35.92 23.78
CA GLU A 373 -15.43 36.02 24.97
C GLU A 373 -16.07 35.34 26.19
N GLY A 374 -15.25 34.61 26.96
CA GLY A 374 -15.65 33.93 28.18
C GLY A 374 -16.41 32.61 27.97
N LYS A 375 -16.55 32.10 26.75
CA LYS A 375 -17.15 30.79 26.48
C LYS A 375 -16.14 29.74 26.01
N ASN A 376 -16.39 28.48 26.41
CA ASN A 376 -15.61 27.31 26.06
C ASN A 376 -16.36 26.53 24.97
N VAL A 377 -15.65 26.17 23.90
CA VAL A 377 -16.12 25.28 22.84
C VAL A 377 -15.28 24.01 22.89
N THR A 378 -15.94 22.86 22.79
CA THR A 378 -15.26 21.57 22.68
C THR A 378 -15.50 21.03 21.27
N ILE A 379 -14.43 20.88 20.51
CA ILE A 379 -14.49 20.22 19.19
C ILE A 379 -13.81 18.85 19.26
N LYS A 380 -14.16 17.95 18.34
CA LYS A 380 -13.52 16.65 18.22
C LYS A 380 -12.45 16.72 17.12
N TRP A 381 -11.19 16.56 17.48
CA TRP A 381 -10.06 16.52 16.54
C TRP A 381 -9.24 15.24 16.76
N ARG A 382 -8.98 14.49 15.66
CA ARG A 382 -8.30 13.18 15.70
C ARG A 382 -8.89 12.19 16.73
N GLY A 383 -10.19 12.28 16.97
CA GLY A 383 -10.90 11.46 17.96
C GLY A 383 -10.76 11.92 19.41
N LYS A 384 -9.91 12.92 19.70
CA LYS A 384 -9.74 13.55 21.01
C LYS A 384 -10.56 14.85 21.10
N PRO A 385 -11.10 15.21 22.26
CA PRO A 385 -11.67 16.54 22.46
C PRO A 385 -10.55 17.59 22.49
N VAL A 386 -10.75 18.72 21.83
CA VAL A 386 -9.92 19.93 21.93
C VAL A 386 -10.79 21.02 22.54
N PHE A 387 -10.28 21.64 23.60
CA PHE A 387 -10.90 22.78 24.25
C PHE A 387 -10.37 24.06 23.62
N ILE A 388 -11.31 24.90 23.19
CA ILE A 388 -11.06 26.22 22.66
C ILE A 388 -11.81 27.19 23.57
N ARG A 389 -11.11 28.12 24.22
CA ARG A 389 -11.74 29.17 25.02
C ARG A 389 -11.20 30.52 24.59
N HIS A 390 -12.12 31.45 24.38
CA HIS A 390 -11.79 32.86 24.22
C HIS A 390 -11.72 33.47 25.63
N ARG A 391 -10.50 33.72 26.14
CA ARG A 391 -10.27 34.19 27.50
C ARG A 391 -10.51 35.69 27.62
N THR A 392 -11.02 36.10 28.79
CA THR A 392 -11.14 37.52 29.14
C THR A 392 -9.80 38.06 29.68
N ALA A 393 -9.61 39.38 29.65
CA ALA A 393 -8.39 40.01 30.20
C ALA A 393 -8.17 39.67 31.69
N SER A 394 -9.25 39.56 32.47
CA SER A 394 -9.18 39.15 33.87
C SER A 394 -8.68 37.72 34.07
N GLU A 395 -9.05 36.80 33.18
CA GLU A 395 -8.59 35.40 33.22
C GLU A 395 -7.10 35.28 32.87
N ILE A 396 -6.61 36.12 31.95
CA ILE A 396 -5.19 36.17 31.59
C ILE A 396 -4.36 36.65 32.78
N GLU A 397 -4.81 37.72 33.45
CA GLU A 397 -4.15 38.20 34.67
C GLU A 397 -4.19 37.18 35.81
N GLU A 398 -5.31 36.45 35.97
CA GLU A 398 -5.42 35.38 36.96
C GLU A 398 -4.40 34.27 36.68
N ALA A 399 -4.26 33.85 35.42
CA ALA A 399 -3.29 32.83 35.02
C ALA A 399 -1.83 33.24 35.30
N ASP A 400 -1.51 34.52 35.13
CA ASP A 400 -0.17 35.08 35.35
C ASP A 400 0.17 35.28 36.83
N LYS A 401 -0.82 35.55 37.68
CA LYS A 401 -0.64 35.72 39.13
C LYS A 401 -0.33 34.42 39.87
N VAL A 402 -0.43 33.26 39.21
CA VAL A 402 -0.17 31.96 39.82
C VAL A 402 1.34 31.74 40.00
N GLU A 403 1.76 31.56 41.25
CA GLU A 403 3.14 31.24 41.61
C GLU A 403 3.57 29.85 41.09
N MET A 404 4.81 29.78 40.59
CA MET A 404 5.37 28.56 39.99
C MET A 404 5.58 27.43 40.99
N SER A 405 5.77 27.76 42.28
CA SER A 405 5.94 26.77 43.36
C SER A 405 4.69 25.95 43.65
N ASP A 406 3.52 26.51 43.35
CA ASP A 406 2.23 25.87 43.63
C ASP A 406 1.81 24.94 42.48
N LEU A 407 2.49 25.03 41.34
CA LEU A 407 2.24 24.19 40.18
C LEU A 407 3.02 22.89 40.31
N ARG A 408 2.34 21.78 40.05
CA ARG A 408 3.00 20.48 40.01
C ARG A 408 3.98 20.36 38.83
N ASP A 409 3.60 20.97 37.72
CA ASP A 409 4.36 21.05 36.48
C ASP A 409 4.53 22.54 36.14
N PRO A 410 5.65 23.18 36.56
CA PRO A 410 5.85 24.61 36.45
C PRO A 410 5.94 25.07 34.99
N GLN A 411 4.92 25.78 34.53
CA GLN A 411 4.87 26.36 33.19
C GLN A 411 4.16 27.73 33.23
N LYS A 412 4.77 28.73 32.60
CA LYS A 412 4.17 30.06 32.43
C LYS A 412 3.09 30.02 31.36
N ASP A 413 2.09 30.87 31.49
CA ASP A 413 1.00 30.95 30.53
C ASP A 413 1.48 31.46 29.15
N ALA A 414 2.45 32.38 29.14
CA ALA A 414 3.07 32.90 27.91
C ALA A 414 3.81 31.84 27.10
N ASP A 415 4.30 30.79 27.76
CA ASP A 415 5.01 29.68 27.10
C ASP A 415 4.04 28.63 26.53
N ARG A 416 2.75 28.70 26.89
CA ARG A 416 1.71 27.74 26.47
C ARG A 416 0.91 28.22 25.26
N PHE A 417 0.71 29.53 25.14
CA PHE A 417 -0.16 30.10 24.10
C PHE A 417 0.51 31.30 23.45
N GLU A 418 0.67 31.25 22.12
CA GLU A 418 1.22 32.37 21.34
C GLU A 418 0.32 33.61 21.42
N GLN A 419 -1.00 33.41 21.31
CA GLN A 419 -2.01 34.45 21.47
C GLN A 419 -2.72 34.27 22.80
N ARG A 420 -2.53 35.21 23.74
CA ARG A 420 -3.01 35.04 25.12
C ARG A 420 -4.54 35.03 25.25
N GLU A 421 -5.25 35.64 24.31
CA GLU A 421 -6.72 35.64 24.25
C GLU A 421 -7.27 34.25 23.89
N TRP A 422 -6.52 33.46 23.13
CA TRP A 422 -6.97 32.16 22.63
C TRP A 422 -6.29 31.01 23.36
N LEU A 423 -7.09 30.28 24.12
CA LEU A 423 -6.65 29.05 24.74
C LEU A 423 -7.09 27.87 23.88
N VAL A 424 -6.12 27.16 23.32
CA VAL A 424 -6.33 25.94 22.54
C VAL A 424 -5.52 24.82 23.16
N MET A 425 -6.20 23.80 23.69
CA MET A 425 -5.53 22.67 24.34
C MET A 425 -6.30 21.35 24.17
N LEU A 426 -5.61 20.23 24.30
CA LEU A 426 -6.20 18.91 24.26
C LEU A 426 -6.98 18.64 25.55
N GLY A 427 -8.27 18.34 25.42
CA GLY A 427 -9.18 18.02 26.51
C GLY A 427 -9.03 16.60 27.06
N VAL A 428 -7.79 16.10 27.12
CA VAL A 428 -7.47 14.73 27.55
C VAL A 428 -6.68 14.81 28.86
N CYS A 429 -7.30 14.36 29.95
CA CYS A 429 -6.68 14.35 31.27
C CYS A 429 -5.41 13.48 31.25
N THR A 430 -4.29 14.06 31.69
CA THR A 430 -2.96 13.43 31.74
C THR A 430 -2.83 12.29 32.76
N HIS A 431 -3.86 12.04 33.57
CA HIS A 431 -3.90 10.87 34.45
C HIS A 431 -4.16 9.58 33.68
N LEU A 432 -5.34 9.46 33.07
CA LEU A 432 -5.81 8.23 32.38
C LEU A 432 -6.63 8.53 31.11
N GLY A 433 -6.64 9.78 30.63
CA GLY A 433 -7.28 10.16 29.37
C GLY A 433 -8.78 10.47 29.43
N CYS A 434 -9.36 10.64 30.62
CA CYS A 434 -10.74 11.13 30.77
C CYS A 434 -10.90 12.57 30.23
N VAL A 435 -12.12 12.98 29.93
CA VAL A 435 -12.45 14.34 29.46
C VAL A 435 -12.78 15.23 30.66
N PRO A 436 -12.00 16.30 30.93
CA PRO A 436 -12.36 17.28 31.96
C PRO A 436 -13.59 18.09 31.57
N ILE A 437 -14.39 18.50 32.55
CA ILE A 437 -15.56 19.38 32.39
C ILE A 437 -15.07 20.82 32.53
N GLY A 438 -15.45 21.70 31.61
CA GLY A 438 -15.10 23.12 31.67
C GLY A 438 -15.94 23.90 32.69
N GLU A 439 -15.40 25.03 33.16
CA GLU A 439 -16.02 25.91 34.17
C GLU A 439 -16.37 25.16 35.47
N ALA A 440 -15.57 24.16 35.81
CA ALA A 440 -15.78 23.30 36.96
C ALA A 440 -14.47 23.10 37.75
N GLY A 441 -14.63 22.91 39.05
CA GLY A 441 -13.53 22.67 40.00
C GLY A 441 -13.06 23.94 40.72
N ASP A 442 -12.21 23.72 41.72
CA ASP A 442 -11.76 24.73 42.69
C ASP A 442 -10.94 25.90 42.11
N PHE A 443 -10.48 25.83 40.86
CA PHE A 443 -9.54 26.80 40.25
C PHE A 443 -10.07 27.46 38.96
N GLY A 444 -11.39 27.53 38.79
CA GLY A 444 -12.03 28.28 37.69
C GLY A 444 -11.78 27.76 36.26
N GLY A 445 -11.06 26.64 36.10
CA GLY A 445 -10.72 26.05 34.81
C GLY A 445 -11.52 24.79 34.50
N TRP A 446 -10.88 23.63 34.68
CA TRP A 446 -11.45 22.33 34.34
C TRP A 446 -11.36 21.31 35.47
N TYR A 447 -12.36 20.44 35.56
CA TYR A 447 -12.44 19.37 36.54
C TYR A 447 -12.61 18.00 35.89
N CYS A 448 -11.73 17.05 36.22
CA CYS A 448 -11.83 15.67 35.77
C CYS A 448 -12.52 14.80 36.85
N PRO A 449 -13.76 14.34 36.61
CA PRO A 449 -14.54 13.61 37.63
C PRO A 449 -14.02 12.20 37.91
N CYS A 450 -13.14 11.65 37.06
CA CYS A 450 -12.68 10.26 37.20
C CYS A 450 -11.92 10.01 38.51
N HIS A 451 -10.99 10.90 38.86
CA HIS A 451 -10.18 10.80 40.07
C HIS A 451 -9.97 12.17 40.75
N GLY A 452 -10.78 13.16 40.39
CA GLY A 452 -10.77 14.49 41.00
C GLY A 452 -9.52 15.32 40.66
N SER A 453 -9.05 15.28 39.42
CA SER A 453 -7.97 16.20 38.98
C SER A 453 -8.55 17.57 38.65
N HIS A 454 -7.96 18.63 39.20
CA HIS A 454 -8.34 20.02 38.94
C HIS A 454 -7.27 20.73 38.13
N TYR A 455 -7.73 21.46 37.13
CA TYR A 455 -6.92 22.28 36.23
C TYR A 455 -7.34 23.74 36.35
N ASP A 456 -6.37 24.65 36.34
CA ASP A 456 -6.61 26.10 36.32
C ASP A 456 -7.07 26.60 34.94
N ILE A 457 -7.31 27.91 34.81
CA ILE A 457 -7.75 28.55 33.56
C ILE A 457 -6.73 28.48 32.41
N SER A 458 -5.47 28.10 32.67
CA SER A 458 -4.42 27.86 31.67
C SER A 458 -4.28 26.36 31.32
N GLY A 459 -5.09 25.49 31.96
CA GLY A 459 -5.04 24.04 31.79
C GLY A 459 -3.92 23.36 32.56
N ARG A 460 -3.37 24.01 33.60
CA ARG A 460 -2.28 23.48 34.41
C ARG A 460 -2.81 22.68 35.60
N ALA A 461 -2.16 21.55 35.91
CA ALA A 461 -2.59 20.65 36.97
C ALA A 461 -2.27 21.25 38.35
N ARG A 462 -3.32 21.44 39.18
CA ARG A 462 -3.20 22.00 40.54
C ARG A 462 -3.41 20.95 41.62
N LYS A 463 -4.41 20.09 41.44
CA LYS A 463 -4.85 19.11 42.45
C LYS A 463 -5.23 17.78 41.80
N GLY A 464 -5.12 16.69 42.55
CA GLY A 464 -5.47 15.33 42.12
C GLY A 464 -4.27 14.51 41.63
N PRO A 465 -4.50 13.34 41.02
CA PRO A 465 -3.43 12.41 40.61
C PRO A 465 -2.82 12.71 39.24
N ALA A 466 -3.32 13.68 38.48
CA ALA A 466 -2.72 14.07 37.21
C ALA A 466 -1.25 14.54 37.41
N PRO A 467 -0.28 13.99 36.66
CA PRO A 467 1.14 14.31 36.86
C PRO A 467 1.55 15.60 36.13
N THR A 468 0.96 15.89 34.97
CA THR A 468 1.38 16.98 34.07
C THR A 468 0.20 17.87 33.66
N ASN A 469 0.51 19.06 33.15
CA ASN A 469 -0.48 19.98 32.58
C ASN A 469 -1.15 19.42 31.32
N LEU A 470 -2.32 19.94 30.94
CA LEU A 470 -2.96 19.54 29.68
C LEU A 470 -2.05 19.91 28.49
N GLU A 471 -1.97 18.99 27.53
CA GLU A 471 -1.20 19.19 26.30
C GLU A 471 -1.78 20.35 25.48
N HIS A 472 -0.92 21.21 24.98
CA HIS A 472 -1.21 22.30 24.05
C HIS A 472 -0.45 22.01 22.75
N ASP A 473 -0.98 22.47 21.62
CA ASP A 473 -0.38 22.25 20.29
C ASP A 473 0.41 23.49 19.84
#